data_AF-A0A2V6T5I7-F1
#
_entry.id   AF-A0A2V6T5I7-F1
#
_cell.length_a   1.000
_cell.length_b   1.000
_cell.length_c   1.000
_cell.angle_alpha   90.00
_cell.angle_beta   90.00
_cell.angle_gamma   90.00
#
_symmetry.space_group_name_H-M   'P 1'
#
loop_
_entity.id
_entity.type
_entity.pdbx_description
1 polymer ?
#
loop_
_entity_poly.entity_id
_entity_poly.type
_entity_poly.pdbx_seq_one_letter_code
_entity_poly.pdbx_strand_id
1 'polypeptide(L)'
;MVAQAAIVFARTDPAGRARGVTAFLVPLDLPGVSRSPLRDMGTRAIGRAVLAFDRVRVPHAYRLGEEGTGFYQVMEGFDYNRVGIALAC
;
A
#
# COMPACT_ATOMS: atom_id res chain seq x y z
N MET A 1 14.35 4.52 -5.24
CA MET A 1 13.20 4.98 -4.41
C MET A 1 12.57 6.15 -5.15
N VAL A 2 11.54 5.90 -5.96
CA VAL A 2 11.03 6.86 -6.97
C VAL A 2 9.53 7.15 -6.87
N ALA A 3 8.79 6.38 -6.07
CA ALA A 3 7.35 6.58 -5.92
C ALA A 3 7.04 7.94 -5.26
N GLN A 4 6.05 8.63 -5.82
CA GLN A 4 5.52 9.90 -5.30
C GLN A 4 4.33 9.68 -4.34
N ALA A 5 3.58 8.59 -4.54
CA ALA A 5 2.47 8.15 -3.70
C ALA A 5 2.53 6.64 -3.49
N ALA A 6 1.85 6.14 -2.46
CA ALA A 6 1.68 4.72 -2.21
C ALA A 6 0.20 4.39 -1.99
N ILE A 7 -0.23 3.22 -2.50
CA ILE A 7 -1.53 2.67 -2.10
C ILE A 7 -1.32 1.96 -0.76
N VAL A 8 -1.98 2.47 0.28
CA VAL A 8 -1.88 1.98 1.65
C VAL A 8 -3.20 1.35 2.05
N PHE A 9 -3.15 0.10 2.49
CA PHE A 9 -4.29 -0.61 3.06
C PHE A 9 -4.22 -0.50 4.58
N ALA A 10 -5.19 0.19 5.17
CA ALA A 10 -5.23 0.43 6.61
C ALA A 10 -6.55 -0.09 7.19
N ARG A 11 -6.50 -0.53 8.45
CA ARG A 11 -7.68 -1.00 9.18
C ARG A 11 -8.44 0.20 9.72
N THR A 12 -9.67 0.43 9.23
CA THR A 12 -10.57 1.49 9.71
C THR A 12 -11.57 0.95 10.72
N ASP A 13 -11.97 -0.32 10.60
CA ASP A 13 -12.74 -1.05 11.61
C ASP A 13 -11.90 -2.19 12.21
N PRO A 14 -11.45 -2.05 13.49
CA PRO A 14 -10.71 -3.08 14.21
C PRO A 14 -11.43 -4.44 14.29
N ALA A 15 -12.75 -4.46 14.40
CA ALA A 15 -13.55 -5.66 14.57
C ALA A 15 -13.89 -6.34 13.24
N GLY A 16 -13.98 -5.58 12.15
CA GLY A 16 -14.45 -6.02 10.82
C GLY A 16 -13.55 -6.99 10.06
N ARG A 17 -12.40 -7.42 10.61
CA ARG A 17 -11.44 -8.34 9.95
C ARG A 17 -11.11 -7.91 8.51
N ALA A 18 -11.47 -8.69 7.48
CA ALA A 18 -11.26 -8.35 6.08
C ALA A 18 -12.14 -7.17 5.64
N ARG A 19 -13.39 -7.11 6.12
CA ARG A 19 -14.34 -6.00 5.85
C ARG A 19 -14.01 -4.72 6.62
N GLY A 20 -12.99 -4.74 7.48
CA GLY A 20 -12.52 -3.57 8.21
C GLY A 20 -11.30 -2.90 7.60
N VAL A 21 -10.88 -3.29 6.39
CA VAL A 21 -9.71 -2.72 5.70
C VAL A 21 -10.17 -1.80 4.57
N THR A 22 -9.57 -0.62 4.53
CA THR A 22 -9.85 0.41 3.53
C THR A 22 -8.56 0.79 2.80
N ALA A 23 -8.66 1.09 1.52
CA ALA A 23 -7.53 1.48 0.67
C ALA A 23 -7.43 3.01 0.55
N PHE A 24 -6.21 3.54 0.61
CA PHE A 24 -5.93 4.97 0.49
C PHE A 24 -4.76 5.20 -0.47
N LEU A 25 -4.87 6.20 -1.34
CA LEU A 25 -3.75 6.74 -2.10
C LEU A 25 -3.04 7.80 -1.27
N VAL A 26 -1.90 7.46 -0.68
CA VAL A 26 -1.18 8.36 0.25
C VAL A 26 0.00 9.02 -0.47
N PRO A 27 -0.02 10.34 -0.71
CA PRO A 27 1.16 11.07 -1.14
C PRO A 27 2.29 10.93 -0.12
N LEU A 28 3.49 10.61 -0.59
CA LEU A 28 4.63 10.28 0.28
C LEU A 28 5.43 11.51 0.74
N ASP A 29 4.98 12.71 0.38
CA ASP A 29 5.45 14.01 0.85
C ASP A 29 4.60 14.56 2.02
N LEU A 30 3.53 13.86 2.40
CA LEU A 30 2.71 14.25 3.55
C LEU A 30 3.52 14.25 4.86
N PRO A 31 3.25 15.21 5.77
CA PRO A 31 3.87 15.24 7.09
C PRO A 31 3.64 13.93 7.87
N GLY A 32 4.70 13.41 8.48
CA GLY A 32 4.67 12.16 9.25
C GLY A 32 4.94 10.90 8.42
N VAL A 33 5.08 11.01 7.09
CA VAL A 33 5.56 9.92 6.24
C VAL A 33 7.09 9.91 6.24
N SER A 34 7.69 8.77 6.56
CA SER A 34 9.12 8.54 6.44
C SER A 34 9.40 7.31 5.59
N ARG A 35 10.51 7.36 4.85
CA ARG A 35 10.92 6.30 3.92
C ARG A 35 12.39 5.96 4.12
N SER A 36 12.71 4.67 4.23
CA SER A 36 14.09 4.19 4.32
C SER A 36 14.36 3.07 3.32
N PRO A 37 15.55 3.02 2.69
CA PRO A 37 15.85 1.97 1.73
C PRO A 37 16.01 0.63 2.44
N LEU A 38 15.53 -0.44 1.81
CA LEU A 38 15.77 -1.81 2.25
C LEU A 38 16.89 -2.42 1.41
N ARG A 39 17.86 -3.07 2.07
CA ARG A 39 18.97 -3.75 1.40
C ARG A 39 18.66 -5.23 1.24
N ASP A 40 18.80 -5.69 0.00
CA ASP A 40 18.34 -7.02 -0.39
C ASP A 40 19.43 -7.89 -1.01
N MET A 41 19.23 -9.20 -0.93
CA MET A 41 20.10 -10.20 -1.54
C MET A 41 20.08 -10.14 -3.07
N GLY A 42 18.94 -9.76 -3.67
CA GLY A 42 18.74 -9.66 -5.12
C GLY A 42 17.74 -8.57 -5.51
N THR A 43 17.43 -8.48 -6.80
CA THR A 43 16.40 -7.57 -7.34
C THR A 43 16.69 -6.07 -7.05
N ARG A 44 17.98 -5.72 -6.94
CA ARG A 44 18.45 -4.38 -6.52
C ARG A 44 17.96 -3.26 -7.44
N ALA A 45 17.79 -3.53 -8.72
CA ALA A 45 17.31 -2.57 -9.71
C ALA A 45 15.86 -2.10 -9.46
N ILE A 46 15.00 -2.94 -8.87
CA ILE A 46 13.61 -2.57 -8.55
C ILE A 46 13.57 -1.59 -7.37
N GLY A 47 14.48 -1.77 -6.41
CA GLY A 47 14.57 -0.95 -5.21
C GLY A 47 13.39 -1.18 -4.26
N ARG A 48 13.68 -1.43 -2.99
CA ARG A 48 12.66 -1.58 -1.95
C ARG A 48 12.88 -0.58 -0.82
N ALA A 49 11.80 -0.25 -0.15
CA ALA A 49 11.81 0.71 0.93
C ALA A 49 10.81 0.31 2.03
N VAL A 50 11.12 0.70 3.25
CA VAL A 50 10.16 0.70 4.36
C VAL A 50 9.49 2.06 4.38
N LEU A 51 8.16 2.07 4.49
CA LEU A 51 7.36 3.26 4.72
C LEU A 51 6.86 3.23 6.17
N ALA A 52 7.07 4.30 6.91
CA ALA A 52 6.52 4.48 8.25
C ALA A 52 5.65 5.74 8.31
N PHE A 53 4.50 5.61 8.97
CA PHE A 53 3.47 6.65 9.03
C PHE A 53 3.23 7.01 10.51
N ASP A 54 3.68 8.20 10.94
CA ASP A 54 3.36 8.76 12.26
C ASP A 54 2.26 9.81 12.14
N ARG A 55 1.07 9.51 12.68
CA ARG A 55 -0.09 10.42 12.77
C ARG A 55 -0.42 11.17 11.47
N VAL A 56 -0.13 10.54 10.33
CA VAL A 56 -0.36 11.10 8.99
C VAL A 56 -1.85 11.38 8.79
N ARG A 57 -2.17 12.60 8.36
CA ARG A 57 -3.55 13.01 8.03
C ARG A 57 -3.75 12.83 6.53
N VAL A 58 -4.69 11.96 6.16
CA VAL A 58 -5.04 11.68 4.76
C VAL A 58 -6.46 12.19 4.51
N PRO A 59 -6.67 13.12 3.56
CA PRO A 59 -8.01 13.59 3.23
C PRO A 59 -8.90 12.48 2.66
N HIS A 60 -10.21 12.53 2.92
CA HIS A 60 -11.15 11.50 2.46
C HIS A 60 -11.18 11.33 0.93
N ALA A 61 -10.87 12.38 0.17
CA ALA A 61 -10.77 12.32 -1.30
C ALA A 61 -9.69 11.35 -1.81
N TYR A 62 -8.73 10.97 -0.96
CA TYR A 62 -7.70 9.99 -1.29
C TYR A 62 -8.10 8.54 -0.95
N ARG A 63 -9.30 8.31 -0.41
CA ARG A 63 -9.85 6.97 -0.21
C ARG A 63 -10.18 6.35 -1.57
N LEU A 64 -9.72 5.12 -1.79
CA LEU A 64 -10.01 4.35 -2.98
C LEU A 64 -11.19 3.42 -2.72
N GLY A 65 -12.28 3.62 -3.46
CA GLY A 65 -13.53 2.88 -3.27
C GLY A 65 -14.21 3.16 -1.94
N GLU A 66 -15.00 2.19 -1.46
CA GLU A 66 -15.78 2.33 -0.24
C GLU A 66 -15.05 1.83 1.01
N GLU A 67 -15.47 2.32 2.18
CA GLU A 67 -14.89 1.89 3.44
C GLU A 67 -15.12 0.39 3.65
N GLY A 68 -14.07 -0.33 4.09
CA GLY A 68 -14.11 -1.77 4.30
C GLY A 68 -13.99 -2.63 3.03
N THR A 69 -13.90 -2.02 1.85
CA THR A 69 -13.75 -2.75 0.58
C THR A 69 -12.30 -3.02 0.18
N GLY A 70 -11.33 -2.38 0.86
CA GLY A 70 -9.92 -2.39 0.48
C GLY A 70 -9.28 -3.78 0.47
N PHE A 71 -9.69 -4.69 1.36
CA PHE A 71 -9.15 -6.06 1.37
C PHE A 71 -9.51 -6.82 0.08
N TYR A 72 -10.73 -6.69 -0.42
CA TYR A 72 -11.17 -7.40 -1.61
C TYR A 72 -10.51 -6.83 -2.86
N GLN A 73 -10.39 -5.50 -2.93
CA GLN A 73 -9.69 -4.81 -4.02
C GLN A 73 -8.21 -5.25 -4.14
N VAL A 74 -7.50 -5.39 -3.01
CA VAL A 74 -6.10 -5.85 -3.06
C VAL A 74 -5.98 -7.31 -3.49
N MET A 75 -6.92 -8.17 -3.10
CA MET A 75 -6.92 -9.57 -3.51
C MET A 75 -7.11 -9.71 -5.01
N GLU A 76 -8.03 -8.94 -5.60
CA GLU A 76 -8.22 -8.90 -7.06
C GLU A 76 -6.92 -8.48 -7.78
N GLY A 77 -6.24 -7.44 -7.29
CA GLY A 77 -4.94 -7.03 -7.83
C GLY A 77 -3.85 -8.11 -7.70
N PHE A 78 -3.86 -8.90 -6.63
CA PHE A 78 -2.91 -9.99 -6.45
C PHE A 78 -3.15 -11.16 -7.41
N ASP A 79 -4.39 -11.45 -7.80
CA ASP A 79 -4.66 -12.54 -8.73
C ASP A 79 -3.98 -12.29 -10.09
N TYR A 80 -4.01 -11.04 -10.58
CA TYR A 80 -3.24 -10.65 -11.76
C TYR A 80 -1.73 -10.69 -11.53
N ASN A 81 -1.26 -10.16 -10.40
CA ASN A 81 0.18 -10.06 -10.12
C ASN A 81 0.84 -11.45 -9.97
N ARG A 82 0.11 -12.43 -9.43
CA ARG A 82 0.59 -13.83 -9.35
C ARG A 82 0.91 -14.41 -10.71
N VAL A 83 0.03 -14.21 -11.70
CA VAL A 83 0.27 -14.66 -13.08
C VAL A 83 1.46 -13.92 -13.69
N GLY A 84 1.55 -12.61 -13.44
CA GLY A 84 2.69 -11.80 -13.92
C GLY A 84 4.04 -12.28 -13.39
N ILE A 85 4.12 -12.61 -12.09
CA ILE A 85 5.33 -13.16 -11.47
C ILE A 85 5.65 -14.54 -12.06
N ALA A 86 4.65 -15.39 -12.28
CA ALA A 86 4.85 -16.73 -12.84
C ALA A 86 5.44 -16.71 -14.26
N LEU A 87 5.11 -15.68 -15.06
CA LEU A 87 5.69 -15.51 -16.40
C LEU A 87 7.11 -14.95 -16.38
N ALA A 88 7.49 -14.24 -15.31
CA ALA A 88 8.79 -13.61 -15.19
C ALA A 88 9.89 -14.54 -14.67
N CYS A 89 9.51 -15.69 -14.07
CA CYS A 89 10.41 -16.73 -13.56
C CYS A 89 10.54 -17.88 -14.55
#